data_AF-A0A257NI73-F1
#
_entry.id   AF-A0A257NI73-F1
#
_cell.length_a   1.000
_cell.length_b   1.000
_cell.length_c   1.000
_cell.angle_alpha   90.00
_cell.angle_beta   90.00
_cell.angle_gamma   90.00
#
_symmetry.space_group_name_H-M   'P 1'
#
loop_
_entity.id
_entity.type
_entity.pdbx_description
1 polymer ?
#
loop_
_entity_poly.entity_id
_entity_poly.type
_entity_poly.pdbx_seq_one_letter_code
_entity_poly.pdbx_strand_id
1 'polypeptide(L)'
;AHFNAEIYVLSKDEGGRHTPFFNGYRPQFYFRTTDVTGAVDLPEGVEMVMPGDNISVKVKLISPIAMEEGLRFAIREGGRTVGAGVVASILE
;
A
#
# COMPACT_ATOMS: atom_id res chain seq x y z
N ALA A 1 -12.57 2.63 -6.99
CA ALA A 1 -11.94 2.18 -5.74
C ALA A 1 -10.60 2.88 -5.56
N HIS A 2 -10.69 4.15 -5.18
CA HIS A 2 -9.64 5.02 -4.71
C HIS A 2 -9.86 5.24 -3.22
N PHE A 3 -8.78 5.22 -2.45
CA PHE A 3 -8.84 5.46 -1.01
C PHE A 3 -7.53 6.07 -0.52
N ASN A 4 -7.58 6.79 0.60
CA ASN A 4 -6.40 7.16 1.35
C ASN A 4 -6.09 6.06 2.37
N ALA A 5 -4.82 5.83 2.63
CA ALA A 5 -4.36 4.80 3.55
C ALA A 5 -3.15 5.25 4.35
N GLU A 6 -3.06 4.78 5.58
CA GLU A 6 -1.82 4.80 6.35
C GLU A 6 -1.12 3.45 6.15
N ILE A 7 0.13 3.50 5.70
CA ILE A 7 0.91 2.28 5.42
C ILE A 7 2.22 2.27 6.21
N TYR A 8 2.60 1.07 6.63
CA TYR A 8 3.93 0.74 7.11
C TYR A 8 4.64 -0.13 6.08
N VAL A 9 5.83 0.26 5.68
CA VAL A 9 6.67 -0.50 4.75
C VAL A 9 7.60 -1.38 5.57
N LEU A 10 7.51 -2.70 5.40
CA LEU A 10 8.37 -3.63 6.14
C LEU A 10 9.84 -3.37 5.79
N SER A 11 10.67 -3.32 6.83
CA SER A 11 12.11 -3.23 6.69
C SER A 11 12.68 -4.50 6.08
N LYS A 12 13.95 -4.44 5.67
CA LYS A 12 14.68 -5.61 5.17
C LYS A 12 14.73 -6.74 6.20
N ASP A 13 14.91 -6.41 7.47
CA ASP A 13 15.06 -7.41 8.55
C ASP A 13 13.74 -8.11 8.87
N GLU A 14 12.61 -7.47 8.57
CA GLU A 14 11.27 -8.06 8.64
C GLU A 14 10.90 -8.85 7.37
N GLY A 15 11.82 -8.99 6.41
CA GLY A 15 11.61 -9.70 5.16
C GLY A 15 10.88 -8.88 4.09
N GLY A 16 10.82 -7.56 4.26
CA GLY A 16 10.23 -6.61 3.32
C GLY A 16 11.14 -6.25 2.16
N ARG A 17 11.12 -4.97 1.76
CA ARG A 17 11.92 -4.49 0.63
C ARG A 17 13.38 -4.22 1.06
N HIS A 18 14.29 -4.39 0.11
CA HIS A 18 15.69 -3.98 0.25
C HIS A 18 15.93 -2.55 -0.22
N THR A 19 15.13 -2.09 -1.19
CA THR A 19 15.26 -0.79 -1.85
C THR A 19 13.98 0.02 -1.70
N PRO A 20 14.07 1.37 -1.74
CA PRO A 20 12.90 2.21 -1.71
C PRO A 20 11.95 1.92 -2.89
N PHE A 21 10.74 2.45 -2.78
CA PHE A 21 9.85 2.61 -3.93
C PHE A 21 9.50 4.08 -4.15
N PHE A 22 9.03 4.38 -5.35
CA PHE A 22 8.76 5.73 -5.82
C PHE A 22 7.28 5.89 -6.15
N ASN A 23 6.90 7.12 -6.48
CA ASN A 23 5.55 7.40 -6.95
C ASN A 23 5.17 6.53 -8.17
N GLY A 24 3.91 6.08 -8.23
CA GLY A 24 3.44 5.17 -9.27
C GLY A 24 3.82 3.71 -9.05
N TYR A 25 4.31 3.34 -7.86
CA TYR A 25 4.53 1.96 -7.46
C TYR A 25 3.24 1.12 -7.57
N ARG A 26 3.33 -0.09 -8.16
CA ARG A 26 2.17 -0.94 -8.48
C ARG A 26 2.19 -2.34 -7.83
N PRO A 27 2.04 -2.44 -6.50
CA PRO A 27 1.98 -3.72 -5.81
C PRO A 27 0.60 -4.39 -5.90
N GLN A 28 0.50 -5.58 -5.31
CA GLN A 28 -0.76 -6.24 -5.00
C GLN A 28 -1.21 -5.84 -3.58
N PHE A 29 -2.48 -5.49 -3.44
CA PHE A 29 -3.12 -5.23 -2.15
C PHE A 29 -3.97 -6.43 -1.78
N TYR A 30 -3.63 -7.06 -0.66
CA TYR A 30 -4.34 -8.21 -0.15
C TYR A 30 -5.42 -7.76 0.84
N PHE A 31 -6.67 -7.86 0.41
CA PHE A 31 -7.85 -7.58 1.22
C PHE A 31 -8.55 -8.88 1.57
N ARG A 32 -8.53 -9.25 2.86
CA ARG A 32 -9.14 -10.46 3.43
C ARG A 32 -8.69 -11.76 2.75
N THR A 33 -9.21 -12.05 1.56
CA THR A 33 -9.00 -13.30 0.81
C THR A 33 -8.54 -13.07 -0.63
N THR A 34 -8.42 -11.82 -1.11
CA THR A 34 -8.12 -11.53 -2.52
C THR A 34 -6.97 -10.56 -2.67
N ASP A 35 -6.14 -10.79 -3.69
CA ASP A 35 -5.13 -9.85 -4.16
C ASP A 35 -5.71 -8.99 -5.30
N VAL A 36 -5.50 -7.68 -5.24
CA VAL A 36 -5.84 -6.76 -6.33
C VAL A 36 -4.68 -5.80 -6.56
N THR A 37 -4.28 -5.63 -7.82
CA THR A 37 -3.22 -4.66 -8.14
C THR A 37 -3.73 -3.24 -7.91
N GLY A 38 -2.88 -2.37 -7.37
CA GLY A 38 -3.18 -0.95 -7.24
C GLY A 38 -1.96 -0.09 -7.51
N ALA A 39 -2.16 1.18 -7.86
CA ALA A 39 -1.11 2.18 -7.94
C ALA A 39 -1.09 3.01 -6.65
N VAL A 40 0.12 3.30 -6.16
CA VAL A 40 0.36 4.18 -5.02
C VAL A 40 0.77 5.56 -5.53
N ASP A 41 0.01 6.56 -5.09
CA ASP A 41 0.33 7.97 -5.25
C ASP A 41 0.89 8.52 -3.92
N LEU A 42 2.14 8.98 -3.95
CA LEU A 42 2.81 9.57 -2.79
C LEU A 42 2.33 11.01 -2.54
N PRO A 43 2.40 11.51 -1.30
CA PRO A 43 2.15 12.92 -0.99
C PRO A 43 3.08 13.86 -1.76
N GLU A 44 2.63 15.09 -1.99
CA GLU A 44 3.47 16.13 -2.60
C GLU A 44 4.76 16.35 -1.79
N GLY A 45 5.89 16.46 -2.50
CA GLY A 45 7.21 16.61 -1.89
C GLY A 45 7.87 15.32 -1.41
N VAL A 46 7.17 14.17 -1.44
CA VAL A 46 7.76 12.87 -1.13
C VAL A 46 8.17 12.16 -2.42
N GLU A 47 9.47 12.08 -2.67
CA GLU A 47 10.01 11.43 -3.87
C GLU A 47 10.04 9.90 -3.76
N MET A 48 10.35 9.39 -2.57
CA MET A 48 10.53 7.96 -2.32
C MET A 48 10.18 7.58 -0.89
N VAL A 49 9.87 6.30 -0.67
CA VAL A 49 9.58 5.72 0.64
C VAL A 49 10.57 4.62 0.94
N MET A 50 11.20 4.67 2.12
CA MET A 50 12.21 3.71 2.55
C MET A 50 11.57 2.51 3.27
N PRO A 51 12.18 1.32 3.20
CA PRO A 51 11.80 0.20 4.07
C PRO A 51 11.94 0.60 5.54
N GLY A 52 10.88 0.40 6.34
CA GLY A 52 10.77 0.82 7.74
C GLY A 52 9.98 2.12 7.95
N ASP A 53 9.56 2.81 6.89
CA ASP A 53 8.80 4.06 7.01
C ASP A 53 7.29 3.82 7.24
N ASN A 54 6.69 4.77 7.94
CA ASN A 54 5.23 4.96 7.98
C ASN A 54 4.86 6.17 7.14
N ILE A 55 3.86 6.04 6.28
CA ILE A 55 3.44 7.13 5.40
C ILE A 55 1.96 7.04 5.02
N SER A 56 1.31 8.21 4.90
CA SER A 56 -0.01 8.36 4.30
C SER A 56 0.09 8.35 2.77
N VAL A 57 -0.68 7.52 2.10
CA VAL A 57 -0.68 7.42 0.63
C VAL A 57 -2.09 7.39 0.07
N LYS A 58 -2.22 7.74 -1.21
CA LYS A 58 -3.44 7.50 -1.98
C LYS A 58 -3.27 6.26 -2.84
N VAL A 59 -4.25 5.38 -2.84
CA VAL A 59 -4.21 4.12 -3.58
C VAL A 59 -5.35 4.07 -4.59
N LYS A 60 -5.01 3.67 -5.82
CA LYS A 60 -5.96 3.42 -6.91
C LYS A 60 -5.93 1.96 -7.33
N LEU A 61 -6.96 1.20 -7.00
CA LEU A 61 -7.07 -0.21 -7.38
C LEU A 61 -7.52 -0.37 -8.85
N ILE A 62 -7.02 -1.40 -9.52
CA ILE A 62 -7.42 -1.71 -10.92
C ILE A 62 -8.81 -2.33 -11.02
N SER A 63 -9.36 -2.81 -9.90
CA SER A 63 -10.67 -3.44 -9.82
C SER A 63 -11.32 -3.08 -8.48
N PRO A 64 -12.65 -2.96 -8.43
CA PRO A 64 -13.35 -2.59 -7.20
C PRO A 64 -13.23 -3.70 -6.15
N ILE A 65 -13.02 -3.29 -4.90
CA ILE A 65 -13.04 -4.15 -3.72
C ILE A 65 -14.00 -3.54 -2.71
N ALA A 66 -14.83 -4.38 -2.09
CA ALA A 66 -15.65 -3.97 -0.96
C ALA A 66 -14.73 -3.65 0.23
N MET A 67 -14.76 -2.41 0.69
CA MET A 67 -13.93 -1.92 1.79
C MET A 67 -14.69 -0.93 2.66
N GLU A 68 -14.19 -0.74 3.88
CA GLU A 68 -14.67 0.21 4.89
C GLU A 68 -13.46 0.93 5.51
N GLU A 69 -13.67 2.11 6.07
CA GLU A 69 -12.63 2.80 6.83
C GLU A 69 -12.19 1.94 8.03
N GLY A 70 -10.89 1.93 8.31
CA GLY A 70 -10.30 1.06 9.33
C GLY A 70 -10.03 -0.38 8.85
N LEU A 71 -10.44 -0.75 7.63
CA LEU A 71 -10.11 -2.06 7.07
C LEU A 71 -8.59 -2.18 6.89
N ARG A 72 -8.02 -3.23 7.48
CA ARG A 72 -6.60 -3.56 7.34
C ARG A 72 -6.35 -4.38 6.07
N PHE A 73 -5.19 -4.16 5.47
CA PHE A 73 -4.73 -4.88 4.30
C PHE A 73 -3.22 -5.11 4.36
N ALA A 74 -2.73 -6.03 3.54
CA ALA A 74 -1.30 -6.23 3.33
C ALA A 74 -0.90 -5.76 1.92
N ILE A 75 0.33 -5.26 1.78
CA ILE A 75 0.93 -4.91 0.50
C ILE A 75 1.88 -6.04 0.12
N ARG A 76 1.73 -6.59 -1.09
CA ARG A 76 2.47 -7.75 -1.55
C ARG A 76 3.15 -7.52 -2.90
N GLU A 77 4.33 -8.09 -3.04
CA GLU A 77 5.12 -8.09 -4.27
C GLU A 77 5.73 -9.49 -4.47
N GLY A 78 5.53 -10.08 -5.66
CA GLY A 78 6.07 -11.42 -5.95
C GLY A 78 5.63 -12.50 -4.95
N GLY A 79 4.42 -12.37 -4.38
CA GLY A 79 3.89 -13.27 -3.35
C GLY A 79 4.39 -13.02 -1.92
N ARG A 80 5.32 -12.08 -1.70
CA ARG A 80 5.85 -11.72 -0.38
C ARG A 80 5.14 -10.48 0.16
N THR A 81 4.92 -10.43 1.47
CA THR A 81 4.42 -9.23 2.15
C THR A 81 5.54 -8.22 2.30
N VAL A 82 5.34 -7.01 1.79
CA VAL A 82 6.30 -5.91 1.80
C VAL A 82 5.82 -4.71 2.61
N GLY A 83 4.57 -4.73 3.07
CA GLY A 83 4.01 -3.70 3.91
C GLY A 83 2.65 -4.10 4.47
N ALA A 84 2.17 -3.31 5.41
CA ALA A 84 0.84 -3.41 5.99
C ALA A 84 0.18 -2.03 5.96
N GLY A 85 -1.15 -2.00 5.88
CA GLY A 85 -1.85 -0.73 5.85
C GLY A 85 -3.25 -0.81 6.40
N VAL A 86 -3.82 0.37 6.62
CA VAL A 86 -5.20 0.57 7.03
C VAL A 86 -5.85 1.62 6.14
N VAL A 87 -7.08 1.36 5.69
CA VAL A 87 -7.87 2.33 4.94
C VAL A 87 -8.21 3.50 5.86
N ALA A 88 -7.75 4.70 5.52
CA ALA A 88 -7.98 5.91 6.30
C ALA A 88 -9.29 6.61 5.89
N SER A 89 -9.55 6.73 4.58
CA SER A 89 -10.80 7.29 4.05
C SER A 89 -11.08 6.79 2.65
N ILE A 90 -12.36 6.59 2.28
CA ILE A 90 -12.76 6.14 0.93
C ILE A 90 -13.04 7.37 0.05
N LEU A 91 -12.47 7.40 -1.15
CA LEU A 91 -12.60 8.54 -2.06
C LEU A 91 -13.64 8.31 -3.17
N GLU A 92 -13.63 7.14 -3.84
CA GLU A 92 -14.59 6.73 -4.90
C GLU A 92 -14.35 5.30 -5.41
#